data_AF-A0A2W3ZDA0-F1
#
_entry.id   AF-A0A2W3ZDA0-F1
#
_cell.length_a   1.000
_cell.length_b   1.000
_cell.length_c   1.000
_cell.angle_alpha   90.00
_cell.angle_beta   90.00
_cell.angle_gamma   90.00
#
_symmetry.space_group_name_H-M   'P 1'
#
loop_
_entity.id
_entity.type
_entity.pdbx_description
1 polymer ?
#
loop_
_entity_poly.entity_id
_entity_poly.type
_entity_poly.pdbx_seq_one_letter_code
_entity_poly.pdbx_strand_id
1 'polypeptide(L)'
;MALFLQPTKMRQLLCGYWLLVPLLFGAYLFTLATVKNVPVGMIFTSIPSLTLASIVVLLMIFQLYGLYIIGHSSESRHSLLGSYLIVNTIQQLLSFNIPGFVICLLFYRSLHNEKERSRVPKQIKWTIYGLMSFISFMTLIILWLQLSL
;
A
#
# COMPACT_ATOMS: atom_id res chain seq x y z
N MET A 1 17.16 -11.57 17.57
CA MET A 1 15.85 -11.11 17.03
C MET A 1 15.78 -9.60 16.75
N ALA A 2 16.86 -8.82 16.93
CA ALA A 2 16.87 -7.36 16.70
C ALA A 2 17.37 -6.93 15.30
N LEU A 3 17.89 -7.86 14.48
CA LEU A 3 18.55 -7.53 13.21
C LEU A 3 17.58 -7.28 12.04
N PHE A 4 16.31 -7.66 12.19
CA PHE A 4 15.25 -7.53 11.18
C PHE A 4 14.49 -6.19 11.25
N LEU A 5 14.62 -5.42 12.33
CA LEU A 5 13.88 -4.17 12.55
C LEU A 5 14.72 -2.93 12.21
N GLN A 6 15.55 -3.00 11.16
CA GLN A 6 16.22 -1.82 10.64
C GLN A 6 15.28 -1.06 9.69
N PRO A 7 14.98 0.23 9.91
CA PRO A 7 14.04 1.00 9.09
C PRO A 7 14.33 0.91 7.58
N THR A 8 15.61 0.93 7.20
CA THR A 8 16.07 0.81 5.81
C THR A 8 15.70 -0.54 5.17
N LYS A 9 15.92 -1.65 5.87
CA LYS A 9 15.53 -2.99 5.42
C LYS A 9 14.02 -3.15 5.33
N MET A 10 13.30 -2.62 6.32
CA MET A 10 11.84 -2.67 6.35
C MET A 10 11.23 -1.86 5.21
N ARG A 11 11.83 -0.71 4.87
CA ARG A 11 11.46 0.08 3.69
C ARG A 11 11.66 -0.71 2.40
N GLN A 12 12.82 -1.34 2.22
CA GLN A 12 13.09 -2.16 1.03
C GLN A 12 12.11 -3.34 0.91
N LEU A 13 11.84 -4.02 2.02
CA LEU A 13 10.87 -5.11 2.07
C LEU A 13 9.48 -4.64 1.67
N LEU A 14 9.01 -3.51 2.24
CA LEU A 14 7.69 -2.97 1.93
C LEU A 14 7.60 -2.48 0.47
N CYS A 15 8.65 -1.83 -0.05
CA CYS A 15 8.72 -1.45 -1.45
C CYS A 15 8.67 -2.67 -2.38
N GLY A 16 9.47 -3.70 -2.09
CA GLY A 16 9.49 -4.93 -2.86
C GLY A 16 8.14 -5.63 -2.84
N TYR A 17 7.49 -5.67 -1.67
CA TYR A 17 6.15 -6.23 -1.51
C TYR A 17 5.09 -5.48 -2.33
N TRP A 18 5.02 -4.16 -2.21
CA TRP A 18 4.05 -3.33 -2.94
C TRP A 18 4.28 -3.31 -4.45
N LEU A 19 5.48 -3.64 -4.93
CA LEU A 19 5.75 -3.85 -6.35
C LEU A 19 5.42 -5.27 -6.80
N LEU A 20 5.78 -6.28 -6.02
CA LEU A 20 5.64 -7.69 -6.37
C LEU A 20 4.17 -8.11 -6.45
N VAL A 21 3.32 -7.65 -5.53
CA VAL A 21 1.90 -8.04 -5.49
C VAL A 21 1.16 -7.63 -6.78
N PRO A 22 1.24 -6.37 -7.28
CA PRO A 22 0.67 -6.01 -8.58
C PRO A 22 1.19 -6.84 -9.75
N LEU A 23 2.48 -7.16 -9.78
CA LEU A 23 3.07 -7.96 -10.86
C LEU A 23 2.53 -9.40 -10.84
N LEU A 24 2.50 -10.04 -9.67
CA LEU A 24 1.95 -11.39 -9.51
C LEU A 24 0.46 -11.44 -9.83
N PHE A 25 -0.29 -10.42 -9.39
CA PHE A 25 -1.72 -10.33 -9.67
C PHE A 25 -2.01 -10.11 -11.15
N GLY A 26 -1.22 -9.27 -11.83
CA GLY A 26 -1.30 -9.11 -13.29
C GLY A 26 -0.99 -10.40 -14.04
N ALA A 27 0.05 -11.13 -13.64
CA ALA A 27 0.40 -12.43 -14.20
C ALA A 27 -0.73 -13.47 -13.98
N TYR A 28 -1.35 -13.46 -12.80
CA TYR A 28 -2.52 -14.29 -12.50
C TYR A 28 -3.70 -13.97 -13.43
N LEU A 29 -4.06 -12.70 -13.58
CA LEU A 29 -5.16 -12.30 -14.48
C LEU A 29 -4.89 -12.68 -15.93
N PHE A 30 -3.66 -12.51 -16.40
CA PHE A 30 -3.27 -12.92 -17.76
C PHE A 30 -3.39 -14.43 -17.93
N THR A 31 -2.87 -15.20 -16.98
CA THR A 31 -2.97 -16.67 -17.00
C THR A 31 -4.42 -17.14 -16.96
N LEU A 32 -5.25 -16.53 -16.10
CA LEU A 32 -6.68 -16.83 -16.02
C LEU A 32 -7.40 -16.55 -17.34
N ALA A 33 -7.06 -15.43 -18.00
CA ALA A 33 -7.60 -15.07 -19.31
C ALA A 33 -7.25 -16.10 -20.37
N THR A 34 -5.99 -16.52 -20.42
CA THR A 34 -5.51 -17.56 -21.32
C THR A 34 -6.22 -18.90 -21.08
N VAL A 35 -6.32 -19.35 -19.83
CA VAL A 35 -6.99 -20.61 -19.48
C VAL A 35 -8.48 -20.57 -19.83
N LYS A 36 -9.13 -19.41 -19.64
CA LYS A 36 -10.56 -19.23 -19.96
C LYS A 36 -10.81 -18.91 -21.44
N ASN A 37 -9.77 -18.72 -22.25
CA ASN A 37 -9.84 -18.29 -23.65
C ASN A 37 -10.71 -17.03 -23.84
N VAL A 38 -10.60 -16.09 -22.90
CA VAL A 38 -11.31 -14.79 -22.96
C VAL A 38 -10.30 -13.65 -22.88
N PRO A 39 -10.58 -12.48 -23.48
CA PRO A 39 -9.77 -11.29 -23.23
C PRO A 39 -9.84 -10.89 -21.75
N VAL A 40 -8.74 -10.34 -21.23
CA VAL A 40 -8.61 -9.90 -19.83
C VAL A 40 -9.75 -8.95 -19.42
N GLY A 41 -10.20 -8.08 -20.33
CA GLY A 41 -11.33 -7.19 -20.09
C GLY A 41 -12.63 -7.90 -19.70
N MET A 42 -12.89 -9.10 -20.24
CA MET A 42 -14.07 -9.88 -19.89
C MET A 42 -14.01 -10.45 -18.47
N ILE A 43 -12.80 -10.69 -17.91
CA ILE A 43 -12.67 -11.17 -16.52
C ILE A 43 -13.25 -10.16 -15.54
N PHE A 44 -12.99 -8.87 -15.76
CA PHE A 44 -13.47 -7.81 -14.89
C PHE A 44 -14.99 -7.64 -14.94
N THR A 45 -15.61 -7.89 -16.09
CA THR A 45 -17.07 -7.83 -16.23
C THR A 45 -17.75 -9.08 -15.68
N SER A 46 -17.10 -10.24 -15.74
CA SER A 46 -17.69 -11.51 -15.30
C SER A 46 -17.51 -11.78 -13.81
N ILE A 47 -16.48 -11.23 -13.18
CA ILE A 47 -16.16 -11.50 -11.76
C ILE A 47 -15.93 -10.16 -11.03
N PRO A 48 -17.00 -9.55 -10.47
CA PRO A 48 -16.92 -8.25 -9.80
C PRO A 48 -15.89 -8.19 -8.66
N SER A 49 -15.70 -9.30 -7.95
CA SER A 49 -14.71 -9.41 -6.87
C SER A 49 -13.27 -9.27 -7.36
N LEU A 50 -12.95 -9.74 -8.58
CA LEU A 50 -11.63 -9.55 -9.19
C LEU A 50 -11.41 -8.09 -9.58
N THR A 51 -12.46 -7.38 -10.01
CA THR A 51 -12.38 -5.95 -10.29
C THR A 51 -12.07 -5.16 -9.03
N LEU A 52 -12.76 -5.44 -7.91
CA LEU A 52 -12.46 -4.81 -6.63
C LEU A 52 -11.05 -5.13 -6.15
N ALA A 53 -10.62 -6.39 -6.23
CA ALA A 53 -9.26 -6.80 -5.87
C ALA A 53 -8.20 -6.10 -6.73
N SER A 54 -8.48 -5.86 -8.02
CA SER A 54 -7.59 -5.12 -8.92
C SER A 54 -7.38 -3.69 -8.47
N ILE A 55 -8.45 -3.00 -8.04
CA ILE A 55 -8.34 -1.64 -7.53
C ILE A 55 -7.47 -1.62 -6.27
N VAL A 56 -7.70 -2.54 -5.31
CA VAL A 56 -6.86 -2.67 -4.10
C VAL A 56 -5.39 -2.87 -4.45
N VAL A 57 -5.10 -3.76 -5.40
CA VAL A 57 -3.75 -4.04 -5.86
C VAL A 57 -3.11 -2.81 -6.52
N LEU A 58 -3.86 -2.08 -7.34
CA LEU A 58 -3.38 -0.84 -7.97
C LEU A 58 -3.12 0.27 -6.94
N LEU A 59 -3.88 0.33 -5.85
CA LEU A 59 -3.58 1.24 -4.73
C LEU A 59 -2.18 1.00 -4.16
N MET A 60 -1.64 -0.22 -4.22
CA MET A 60 -0.27 -0.50 -3.75
C MET A 60 0.80 0.24 -4.56
N ILE A 61 0.54 0.56 -5.84
CA ILE A 61 1.47 1.36 -6.65
C ILE A 61 1.49 2.81 -6.16
N PHE A 62 0.32 3.35 -5.82
CA PHE A 62 0.23 4.66 -5.18
C PHE A 62 0.92 4.65 -3.82
N GLN A 63 0.80 3.56 -3.06
CA GLN A 63 1.51 3.41 -1.79
C GLN A 63 3.04 3.39 -1.98
N LEU A 64 3.52 2.64 -2.96
CA LEU A 64 4.93 2.61 -3.32
C LEU A 64 5.44 4.01 -3.72
N TYR A 65 4.67 4.74 -4.54
CA TYR A 65 5.01 6.10 -4.96
C TYR A 65 5.10 7.07 -3.77
N GLY A 66 4.14 6.99 -2.83
CA GLY A 66 4.17 7.81 -1.62
C GLY A 66 5.41 7.55 -0.76
N LEU A 67 5.74 6.28 -0.55
CA LEU A 67 6.94 5.89 0.20
C LEU A 67 8.25 6.27 -0.51
N TYR A 68 8.24 6.30 -1.84
CA TYR A 68 9.36 6.79 -2.64
C TYR A 68 9.58 8.30 -2.42
N ILE A 69 8.52 9.11 -2.56
CA ILE A 69 8.59 10.57 -2.40
C ILE A 69 9.00 10.97 -0.98
N ILE A 70 8.45 10.30 0.05
CA ILE A 70 8.82 10.59 1.45
C ILE A 70 10.34 10.39 1.66
N GLY A 71 10.97 9.50 0.89
CA GLY A 71 12.42 9.30 0.95
C GLY A 71 12.91 8.84 2.33
N HIS A 72 14.16 9.18 2.66
CA HIS A 72 14.75 8.93 3.98
C HIS A 72 14.52 10.10 4.95
N SER A 73 13.50 10.93 4.69
CA SER A 73 13.45 12.27 5.26
C SER A 73 13.14 12.32 6.76
N SER A 74 12.77 11.22 7.43
CA SER A 74 12.71 11.12 8.90
C SER A 74 12.36 9.70 9.33
N GLU A 75 13.26 8.99 10.04
CA GLU A 75 12.96 7.66 10.60
C GLU A 75 12.24 7.74 11.96
N SER A 76 11.34 8.72 12.12
CA SER A 76 10.58 8.95 13.36
C SER A 76 9.13 8.52 13.23
N ARG A 77 8.58 7.93 14.30
CA ARG A 77 7.14 7.60 14.43
C ARG A 77 6.22 8.82 14.40
N HIS A 78 6.73 9.99 14.79
CA HIS A 78 5.96 11.23 14.82
C HIS A 78 6.12 12.07 13.54
N SER A 79 6.82 11.54 12.54
CA SER A 79 7.01 12.19 11.26
C SER A 79 5.88 11.90 10.27
N LEU A 80 5.94 12.56 9.11
CA LEU A 80 5.09 12.26 7.96
C LEU A 80 5.12 10.76 7.58
N LEU A 81 6.30 10.10 7.67
CA LEU A 81 6.44 8.67 7.40
C LEU A 81 5.66 7.83 8.42
N GLY A 82 5.71 8.20 9.70
CA GLY A 82 4.96 7.52 10.75
C GLY A 82 3.45 7.58 10.52
N SER A 83 2.90 8.77 10.25
CA SER A 83 1.49 8.93 9.89
C SER A 83 1.13 8.16 8.63
N TYR A 84 2.00 8.19 7.62
CA TYR A 84 1.82 7.46 6.37
C TYR A 84 1.72 5.95 6.60
N LEU A 85 2.61 5.37 7.41
CA LEU A 85 2.58 3.95 7.72
C LEU A 85 1.34 3.55 8.53
N ILE A 86 0.84 4.40 9.43
CA ILE A 86 -0.41 4.13 10.16
C ILE A 86 -1.59 4.05 9.18
N VAL A 87 -1.74 5.04 8.30
CA VAL A 87 -2.82 5.05 7.30
C VAL A 87 -2.75 3.79 6.43
N ASN A 88 -1.55 3.45 5.95
CA ASN A 88 -1.37 2.23 5.16
C ASN A 88 -1.63 0.96 5.98
N THR A 89 -1.23 0.90 7.26
CA THR A 89 -1.55 -0.25 8.12
C THR A 89 -3.05 -0.47 8.22
N ILE A 90 -3.81 0.60 8.48
CA ILE A 90 -5.28 0.54 8.54
C ILE A 90 -5.84 0.11 7.19
N GLN A 91 -5.37 0.70 6.10
CA GLN A 91 -5.83 0.35 4.76
C GLN A 91 -5.59 -1.13 4.42
N GLN A 92 -4.39 -1.66 4.71
CA GLN A 92 -4.06 -3.06 4.44
C GLN A 92 -4.93 -4.01 5.26
N LEU A 93 -5.24 -3.65 6.52
CA LEU A 93 -6.16 -4.42 7.37
C LEU A 93 -7.58 -4.43 6.79
N LEU A 94 -8.09 -3.26 6.40
CA LEU A 94 -9.42 -3.10 5.82
C LEU A 94 -9.58 -3.87 4.50
N SER A 95 -8.54 -3.93 3.68
CA SER A 95 -8.54 -4.72 2.45
C SER A 95 -8.22 -6.21 2.67
N PHE A 96 -8.21 -6.69 3.93
CA PHE A 96 -7.85 -8.07 4.30
C PHE A 96 -6.47 -8.53 3.79
N ASN A 97 -5.57 -7.59 3.53
CA ASN A 97 -4.23 -7.89 3.07
C ASN A 97 -3.28 -8.11 4.27
N ILE A 98 -3.39 -9.29 4.87
CA ILE A 98 -2.67 -9.66 6.10
C ILE A 98 -1.14 -9.54 5.96
N PRO A 99 -0.49 -10.03 4.88
CA PRO A 99 0.95 -9.86 4.72
C PRO A 99 1.36 -8.38 4.69
N GLY A 100 0.64 -7.55 3.93
CA GLY A 100 0.89 -6.10 3.85
C GLY A 100 0.72 -5.42 5.21
N PHE A 101 -0.34 -5.76 5.94
CA PHE A 101 -0.60 -5.25 7.29
C PHE A 101 0.56 -5.55 8.24
N VAL A 102 1.05 -6.78 8.26
CA VAL A 102 2.17 -7.18 9.13
C VAL A 102 3.44 -6.42 8.78
N ILE A 103 3.78 -6.29 7.48
CA ILE A 103 4.99 -5.57 7.06
C ILE A 103 4.89 -4.09 7.43
N CYS A 104 3.75 -3.43 7.19
CA CYS A 104 3.52 -2.04 7.58
C CYS A 104 3.65 -1.84 9.10
N LEU A 105 3.05 -2.72 9.89
CA LEU A 105 3.11 -2.64 11.35
C LEU A 105 4.53 -2.82 11.88
N LEU A 106 5.27 -3.79 11.35
CA LEU A 106 6.66 -4.01 11.74
C LEU A 106 7.55 -2.84 11.31
N PHE A 107 7.31 -2.25 10.13
CA PHE A 107 8.05 -1.05 9.70
C PHE A 107 7.77 0.13 10.62
N TYR A 108 6.50 0.40 10.95
CA TYR A 108 6.14 1.44 11.91
C TYR A 108 6.82 1.23 13.28
N ARG A 109 6.86 -0.02 13.76
CA ARG A 109 7.53 -0.35 15.02
C ARG A 109 9.04 -0.18 14.95
N SER A 110 9.66 -0.36 13.79
CA SER A 110 11.10 -0.15 13.60
C SER A 110 11.53 1.33 13.65
N LEU A 111 10.60 2.27 13.44
CA LEU A 111 10.90 3.69 13.50
C LEU A 111 11.26 4.15 14.92
N HIS A 112 12.16 5.12 15.02
CA HIS A 112 12.58 5.75 16.27
C HIS A 112 11.44 6.57 16.89
N ASN A 113 11.39 6.60 18.22
CA ASN A 113 10.36 7.35 18.98
C ASN A 113 10.76 8.82 19.26
N GLU A 114 11.72 9.36 18.52
CA GLU A 114 12.16 10.76 18.70
C GLU A 114 11.27 11.73 17.93
N LYS A 115 11.20 12.99 18.37
CA LYS A 115 10.51 14.05 17.61
C LYS A 115 11.23 14.33 16.28
N GLU A 116 10.46 14.55 15.22
CA GLU A 116 10.97 14.87 13.89
C GLU A 116 11.87 16.12 13.92
N ARG A 117 13.16 15.97 13.60
CA ARG A 117 14.11 17.09 13.51
C ARG A 117 14.24 17.66 12.09
N SER A 118 13.87 16.88 11.09
CA SER A 118 13.99 17.23 9.68
C SER A 118 12.76 18.00 9.18
N ARG A 119 12.99 19.06 8.41
CA ARG A 119 11.91 19.81 7.76
C ARG A 119 11.63 19.20 6.38
N VAL A 120 10.60 18.38 6.27
CA VAL A 120 10.07 17.94 4.97
C VAL A 120 9.48 19.15 4.22
N PRO A 121 9.80 19.37 2.93
CA PRO A 121 9.24 20.43 2.11
C PRO A 121 7.70 20.45 2.12
N LYS A 122 7.09 21.64 2.14
CA LYS A 122 5.63 21.81 2.15
C LYS A 122 4.94 21.10 0.98
N GLN A 123 5.52 21.18 -0.22
CA GLN A 123 4.98 20.53 -1.42
C GLN A 123 4.86 19.01 -1.22
N ILE A 124 5.92 18.36 -0.73
CA ILE A 124 5.92 16.92 -0.43
C ILE A 124 4.86 16.58 0.61
N LYS A 125 4.73 17.36 1.68
CA LYS A 125 3.68 17.13 2.69
C LYS A 125 2.28 17.13 2.07
N TRP A 126 1.95 18.13 1.24
CA TRP A 126 0.66 18.20 0.57
C TRP A 126 0.42 17.05 -0.39
N THR A 127 1.42 16.67 -1.19
CA THR A 127 1.34 15.51 -2.09
C THR A 127 1.03 14.23 -1.30
N ILE A 128 1.72 14.01 -0.19
CA ILE A 128 1.54 12.82 0.63
C ILE A 128 0.18 12.82 1.34
N TYR A 129 -0.27 13.95 1.90
CA TYR A 129 -1.61 14.02 2.48
C TYR A 129 -2.71 13.80 1.44
N GLY A 130 -2.57 14.37 0.25
CA GLY A 130 -3.48 14.11 -0.87
C GLY A 130 -3.52 12.64 -1.25
N LEU A 131 -2.36 11.98 -1.30
CA LEU A 131 -2.25 10.56 -1.59
C LEU A 131 -2.87 9.69 -0.48
N MET A 132 -2.61 9.99 0.80
CA MET A 132 -3.24 9.30 1.92
C MET A 132 -4.77 9.42 1.88
N SER A 133 -5.28 10.62 1.57
CA SER A 133 -6.71 10.89 1.42
C SER A 133 -7.31 10.07 0.27
N PHE A 134 -6.68 10.09 -0.90
CA PHE A 134 -7.10 9.31 -2.06
C PHE A 134 -7.15 7.81 -1.78
N ILE A 135 -6.07 7.24 -1.22
CA ILE A 135 -6.00 5.82 -0.87
C ILE A 135 -7.09 5.44 0.14
N SER A 136 -7.28 6.26 1.18
CA SER A 136 -8.30 6.01 2.21
C SER A 136 -9.72 6.08 1.62
N PHE A 137 -10.01 7.10 0.81
CA PHE A 137 -11.30 7.27 0.17
C PHE A 137 -11.63 6.10 -0.76
N MET A 138 -10.68 5.69 -1.61
CA MET A 138 -10.87 4.53 -2.48
C MET A 138 -11.09 3.24 -1.69
N THR A 139 -10.39 3.06 -0.58
CA THR A 139 -10.57 1.90 0.30
C THR A 139 -11.98 1.86 0.89
N LEU A 140 -12.51 3.00 1.33
CA LEU A 140 -13.88 3.09 1.84
C LEU A 140 -14.93 2.77 0.76
N ILE A 141 -14.73 3.26 -0.47
CA ILE A 141 -15.60 2.93 -1.60
C ILE A 141 -15.57 1.43 -1.87
N ILE A 142 -14.39 0.81 -1.93
CA ILE A 142 -14.24 -0.63 -2.19
C ILE A 142 -14.94 -1.44 -1.11
N LEU A 143 -14.75 -1.10 0.17
CA LEU A 143 -15.43 -1.74 1.28
C LEU A 143 -16.94 -1.62 1.18
N TRP A 144 -17.44 -0.43 0.87
CA TRP A 144 -18.86 -0.20 0.69
C TRP A 144 -19.43 -1.06 -0.44
N LEU A 145 -18.77 -1.08 -1.60
CA LEU A 145 -19.17 -1.90 -2.74
C LEU A 145 -19.13 -3.39 -2.40
N GLN A 146 -18.10 -3.84 -1.68
CA GLN A 146 -17.95 -5.23 -1.28
C GLN A 146 -19.02 -5.68 -0.28
N LEU A 147 -19.47 -4.79 0.61
CA LEU A 147 -20.60 -5.06 1.53
C LEU A 147 -21.96 -5.04 0.83
N SER A 148 -22.05 -4.42 -0.35
CA SER A 148 -23.29 -4.34 -1.14
C SER A 148 -23.47 -5.45 -2.18
N LEU A 149 -22.44 -6.27 -2.40
CA LEU A 149 -22.44 -7.44 -3.27
C LEU A 149 -22.91 -8.69 -2.52
#